data_AF-A0A259U300-F1
#
_entry.id   AF-A0A259U300-F1
#
_cell.length_a   1.000
_cell.length_b   1.000
_cell.length_c   1.000
_cell.angle_alpha   90.00
_cell.angle_beta   90.00
_cell.angle_gamma   90.00
#
_symmetry.space_group_name_H-M   'P 1'
#
loop_
_entity.id
_entity.type
_entity.pdbx_description
1 polymer ?
#
loop_
_entity_poly.entity_id
_entity_poly.type
_entity_poly.pdbx_seq_one_letter_code
_entity_poly.pdbx_strand_id
1 'polypeptide(L)'
;MLQRFALAALCLSLAACDSTTGEAVAPVLSGCTVSESEIEPGDEVVFNAVLNGDAQEPVLVSIDWGDGDEDDVTTFPVSHTYDAAGTFSARVTAINALGSASCAETVEVSDPLCEDLQFAQVLFPFQSAVLDEKDLLALDRNALSVRQCSNVCLTIQAYTDDLETDQAALSQARADAVQDYYLSQGVARTRAAAQGLGQDPNANSAGTPGQGDFRARRADSVPGVCPQ
;
A
#
# COMPACT_ATOMS: atom_id res chain seq x y z
N MET A 1 105.23 -5.83 -10.54
CA MET A 1 104.63 -6.35 -9.30
C MET A 1 103.38 -5.53 -9.01
N LEU A 2 102.22 -6.22 -8.98
CA LEU A 2 101.04 -6.01 -8.11
C LEU A 2 100.35 -4.63 -8.13
N GLN A 3 99.03 -4.46 -8.19
CA GLN A 3 97.89 -5.38 -8.07
C GLN A 3 96.63 -4.66 -8.57
N ARG A 4 95.70 -5.44 -9.13
CA ARG A 4 94.33 -5.05 -9.49
C ARG A 4 93.51 -4.70 -8.24
N PHE A 5 92.61 -3.71 -8.34
CA PHE A 5 91.41 -3.65 -7.50
C PHE A 5 90.18 -3.39 -8.37
N ALA A 6 89.35 -4.43 -8.46
CA ALA A 6 87.99 -4.37 -8.98
C ALA A 6 87.09 -3.74 -7.91
N LEU A 7 86.16 -2.87 -8.30
CA LEU A 7 85.03 -2.52 -7.45
C LEU A 7 83.71 -2.82 -8.17
N ALA A 8 82.87 -3.53 -7.44
CA ALA A 8 81.65 -4.21 -7.84
C ALA A 8 80.57 -3.27 -8.41
N ALA A 9 79.88 -3.76 -9.45
CA ALA A 9 78.57 -3.27 -9.83
C ALA A 9 77.58 -3.62 -8.71
N LEU A 10 77.08 -2.59 -8.02
CA LEU A 10 75.99 -2.73 -7.06
C LEU A 10 74.69 -2.86 -7.87
N CYS A 11 74.25 -4.11 -8.10
CA CYS A 11 72.90 -4.39 -8.57
C CYS A 11 71.92 -3.91 -7.49
N LEU A 12 71.27 -2.78 -7.74
CA LEU A 12 70.13 -2.33 -6.96
C LEU A 12 68.99 -3.31 -7.25
N SER A 13 68.76 -4.26 -6.35
CA SER A 13 67.58 -5.13 -6.42
C SER A 13 66.35 -4.25 -6.26
N LEU A 14 65.59 -4.07 -7.35
CA LEU A 14 64.20 -3.62 -7.24
C LEU A 14 63.49 -4.66 -6.37
N ALA A 15 63.14 -4.28 -5.15
CA ALA A 15 62.06 -4.95 -4.44
C ALA A 15 60.81 -4.70 -5.27
N ALA A 16 60.39 -5.71 -6.04
CA ALA A 16 59.01 -5.76 -6.51
C ALA A 16 58.15 -5.71 -5.25
N CYS A 17 57.44 -4.60 -5.06
CA CYS A 17 56.30 -4.60 -4.17
C CYS A 17 55.35 -5.62 -4.79
N ASP A 18 55.30 -6.81 -4.21
CA ASP A 18 54.34 -7.85 -4.58
C ASP A 18 52.99 -7.36 -4.08
N SER A 19 52.42 -6.40 -4.81
CA SER A 19 51.03 -6.00 -4.64
C SER A 19 50.23 -7.17 -5.15
N THR A 20 49.88 -8.09 -4.26
CA THR A 20 48.75 -8.99 -4.46
C THR A 20 47.52 -8.10 -4.67
N THR A 21 47.30 -7.69 -5.91
CA THR A 21 46.05 -7.09 -6.36
C THR A 21 45.04 -8.21 -6.33
N GLY A 22 44.44 -8.43 -5.15
CA GLY A 22 43.14 -9.09 -5.09
C GLY A 22 42.24 -8.36 -6.07
N GLU A 23 41.68 -9.09 -7.01
CA GLU A 23 40.75 -8.53 -7.99
C GLU A 23 39.64 -7.83 -7.20
N ALA A 24 39.46 -6.53 -7.44
CA ALA A 24 38.48 -5.77 -6.71
C ALA A 24 37.08 -6.23 -7.17
N VAL A 25 36.24 -6.69 -6.24
CA VAL A 25 34.95 -7.34 -6.56
C VAL A 25 33.77 -6.43 -6.21
N ALA A 26 32.80 -6.33 -7.13
CA ALA A 26 31.53 -5.64 -6.89
C ALA A 26 30.59 -6.46 -5.98
N PRO A 27 29.59 -5.84 -5.34
CA PRO A 27 28.59 -6.54 -4.54
C PRO A 27 27.72 -7.44 -5.43
N VAL A 28 27.34 -8.61 -4.90
CA VAL A 28 26.41 -9.57 -5.47
C VAL A 28 25.51 -10.07 -4.36
N LEU A 29 24.20 -9.97 -4.57
CA LEU A 29 23.19 -10.55 -3.69
C LEU A 29 22.72 -11.87 -4.31
N SER A 30 23.18 -13.00 -3.76
CA SER A 30 22.91 -14.32 -4.34
C SER A 30 21.55 -14.90 -3.96
N GLY A 31 20.84 -14.28 -3.02
CA GLY A 31 19.51 -14.69 -2.61
C GLY A 31 19.00 -13.79 -1.50
N CYS A 32 17.68 -13.56 -1.53
CA CYS A 32 16.95 -12.86 -0.50
C CYS A 32 15.71 -13.67 -0.15
N THR A 33 15.28 -13.57 1.10
CA THR A 33 14.15 -14.34 1.63
C THR A 33 13.48 -13.55 2.73
N VAL A 34 12.17 -13.71 2.84
CA VAL A 34 11.36 -13.28 3.99
C VAL A 34 10.93 -14.50 4.81
N SER A 35 10.74 -14.32 6.11
CA SER A 35 10.26 -15.38 7.01
C SER A 35 8.84 -15.83 6.68
N GLU A 36 8.00 -14.89 6.25
CA GLU A 36 6.60 -15.06 5.88
C GLU A 36 6.29 -14.04 4.78
N SER A 37 5.50 -14.42 3.78
CA SER A 37 5.11 -13.53 2.69
C SER A 37 3.64 -13.09 2.78
N GLU A 38 2.87 -13.66 3.70
CA GLU A 38 1.46 -13.35 3.97
C GLU A 38 1.29 -13.15 5.48
N ILE A 39 1.03 -11.91 5.92
CA ILE A 39 0.98 -11.54 7.34
C ILE A 39 -0.18 -10.59 7.64
N GLU A 40 -0.47 -10.37 8.92
CA GLU A 40 -1.43 -9.37 9.39
C GLU A 40 -0.71 -8.07 9.83
N PRO A 41 -1.41 -6.92 9.89
CA PRO A 41 -0.81 -5.68 10.39
C PRO A 41 -0.22 -5.83 11.79
N GLY A 42 1.02 -5.38 11.96
CA GLY A 42 1.78 -5.45 13.21
C GLY A 42 2.55 -6.76 13.43
N ASP A 43 2.43 -7.74 12.54
CA ASP A 43 3.32 -8.91 12.54
C ASP A 43 4.75 -8.50 12.17
N GLU A 44 5.72 -9.14 12.82
CA GLU A 44 7.14 -8.96 12.52
C GLU A 44 7.55 -9.92 11.40
N VAL A 45 8.11 -9.38 10.31
CA VAL A 45 8.76 -10.15 9.25
C VAL A 45 10.28 -10.03 9.38
N VAL A 46 10.98 -11.12 9.11
CA VAL A 46 12.44 -11.15 9.09
C VAL A 46 12.93 -11.27 7.65
N PHE A 47 13.70 -10.27 7.21
CA PHE A 47 14.35 -10.25 5.91
C PHE A 47 15.79 -10.74 6.02
N ASN A 48 16.19 -11.61 5.09
CA ASN A 48 17.55 -12.11 4.99
C ASN A 48 18.07 -11.91 3.57
N ALA A 49 19.34 -11.55 3.45
CA ALA A 49 20.03 -11.42 2.17
C ALA A 49 21.45 -11.99 2.26
N VAL A 50 21.92 -12.57 1.17
CA VAL A 50 23.26 -13.17 1.08
C VAL A 50 24.15 -12.32 0.17
N LEU A 51 25.00 -11.50 0.80
CA LEU A 51 26.04 -10.72 0.12
C LEU A 51 27.32 -11.54 -0.03
N ASN A 52 27.98 -11.47 -1.18
CA ASN A 52 29.28 -12.10 -1.39
C ASN A 52 30.34 -11.50 -0.45
N GLY A 53 31.04 -12.37 0.30
CA GLY A 53 32.02 -11.94 1.31
C GLY A 53 33.34 -11.41 0.76
N ASP A 54 33.55 -11.47 -0.56
CA ASP A 54 34.73 -10.95 -1.26
C ASP A 54 34.48 -9.56 -1.89
N ALA A 55 33.30 -8.97 -1.70
CA ALA A 55 33.00 -7.62 -2.13
C ALA A 55 34.00 -6.61 -1.54
N GLN A 56 34.50 -5.70 -2.38
CA GLN A 56 35.47 -4.69 -1.97
C GLN A 56 34.83 -3.68 -1.00
N GLU A 57 35.39 -3.58 0.21
CA GLU A 57 35.00 -2.60 1.21
C GLU A 57 35.45 -1.17 0.83
N PRO A 58 34.72 -0.12 1.25
CA PRO A 58 33.45 -0.19 2.01
C PRO A 58 32.26 -0.56 1.12
N VAL A 59 31.39 -1.45 1.63
CA VAL A 59 30.07 -1.73 1.05
C VAL A 59 28.99 -1.03 1.87
N LEU A 60 28.17 -0.21 1.22
CA LEU A 60 26.97 0.39 1.80
C LEU A 60 25.78 -0.50 1.46
N VAL A 61 25.01 -0.91 2.46
CA VAL A 61 23.81 -1.71 2.27
C VAL A 61 22.63 -1.00 2.90
N SER A 62 21.57 -0.84 2.13
CA SER A 62 20.28 -0.33 2.60
C SER A 62 19.16 -1.29 2.23
N ILE A 63 18.06 -1.21 2.98
CA ILE A 63 16.80 -1.87 2.67
C ILE A 63 15.68 -0.80 2.61
N ASP A 64 14.92 -0.83 1.54
CA ASP A 64 13.66 -0.09 1.37
C ASP A 64 12.53 -1.09 1.61
N TRP A 65 11.72 -0.88 2.64
CA TRP A 65 10.65 -1.80 3.03
C TRP A 65 9.42 -1.70 2.10
N GLY A 66 9.36 -0.66 1.27
CA GLY A 66 8.28 -0.43 0.31
C GLY A 66 7.02 0.19 0.90
N ASP A 67 6.99 0.47 2.21
CA ASP A 67 5.96 1.22 2.92
C ASP A 67 6.32 2.69 3.14
N GLY A 68 7.52 3.10 2.71
CA GLY A 68 8.09 4.43 2.87
C GLY A 68 9.22 4.50 3.89
N ASP A 69 9.46 3.43 4.65
CA ASP A 69 10.60 3.32 5.55
C ASP A 69 11.82 2.71 4.85
N GLU A 70 13.00 3.22 5.19
CA GLU A 70 14.29 2.74 4.69
C GLU A 70 15.29 2.66 5.85
N ASP A 71 16.10 1.60 5.88
CA ASP A 71 17.15 1.39 6.87
C ASP A 71 18.52 1.15 6.21
N ASP A 72 19.57 1.72 6.81
CA ASP A 72 20.95 1.30 6.55
C ASP A 72 21.27 0.06 7.38
N VAL A 73 21.75 -1.01 6.75
CA VAL A 73 21.97 -2.31 7.40
C VAL A 73 23.43 -2.75 7.32
N THR A 74 23.95 -3.27 8.44
CA THR A 74 25.34 -3.78 8.51
C THR A 74 25.42 -5.30 8.49
N THR A 75 24.33 -5.98 8.86
CA THR A 75 24.26 -7.44 9.00
C THR A 75 22.84 -7.93 8.77
N PHE A 76 22.70 -9.11 8.18
CA PHE A 76 21.44 -9.84 8.09
C PHE A 76 21.41 -11.01 9.10
N PRO A 77 20.22 -11.46 9.53
CA PRO A 77 18.89 -10.94 9.15
C PRO A 77 18.51 -9.63 9.86
N VAL A 78 17.52 -8.92 9.32
CA VAL A 78 16.89 -7.71 9.90
C VAL A 78 15.38 -7.89 9.97
N SER A 79 14.70 -7.27 10.93
CA SER A 79 13.25 -7.36 11.08
C SER A 79 12.54 -6.03 10.82
N HIS A 80 11.27 -6.13 10.42
CA HIS A 80 10.37 -5.00 10.18
C HIS A 80 8.93 -5.39 10.51
N THR A 81 8.09 -4.38 10.73
CA THR A 81 6.66 -4.54 10.97
C THR A 81 5.88 -3.61 10.05
N TYR A 82 4.85 -4.11 9.40
CA TYR A 82 3.96 -3.29 8.56
C TYR A 82 2.68 -2.96 9.32
N ASP A 83 2.40 -1.67 9.49
CA ASP A 83 1.21 -1.20 10.24
C ASP A 83 -0.06 -1.15 9.41
N ALA A 84 0.05 -1.19 8.07
CA ALA A 84 -1.07 -1.05 7.15
C ALA A 84 -1.17 -2.25 6.22
N ALA A 85 -2.40 -2.68 5.92
CA ALA A 85 -2.64 -3.66 4.88
C ALA A 85 -2.20 -3.13 3.50
N GLY A 86 -1.62 -4.00 2.69
CA GLY A 86 -1.02 -3.63 1.41
C GLY A 86 -0.10 -4.70 0.85
N THR A 87 0.45 -4.42 -0.33
CA THR A 87 1.51 -5.25 -0.93
C THR A 87 2.79 -4.44 -0.93
N PHE A 88 3.79 -4.90 -0.19
CA PHE A 88 5.05 -4.20 -0.01
C PHE A 88 6.19 -4.97 -0.67
N SER A 89 7.09 -4.25 -1.36
CA SER A 89 8.26 -4.84 -2.00
C SER A 89 9.51 -4.42 -1.25
N ALA A 90 9.90 -5.25 -0.27
CA ALA A 90 11.12 -5.04 0.50
C ALA A 90 12.35 -5.31 -0.38
N ARG A 91 13.16 -4.28 -0.61
CA ARG A 91 14.30 -4.27 -1.54
C ARG A 91 15.59 -3.95 -0.82
N VAL A 92 16.54 -4.88 -0.87
CA VAL A 92 17.92 -4.62 -0.43
C VAL A 92 18.74 -4.11 -1.58
N THR A 93 19.56 -3.09 -1.33
CA THR A 93 20.55 -2.56 -2.27
C THR A 93 21.93 -2.52 -1.60
N ALA A 94 22.92 -3.17 -2.22
CA ALA A 94 24.31 -3.14 -1.79
C ALA A 94 25.17 -2.41 -2.84
N ILE A 95 25.99 -1.44 -2.43
CA ILE A 95 26.77 -0.57 -3.31
C ILE A 95 28.21 -0.45 -2.82
N ASN A 96 29.17 -0.53 -3.73
CA ASN A 96 30.54 -0.09 -3.50
C ASN A 96 31.08 0.69 -4.71
N ALA A 97 32.38 1.02 -4.70
CA ALA A 97 33.01 1.80 -5.78
C ALA A 97 32.99 1.12 -7.17
N LEU A 98 32.70 -0.18 -7.25
CA LEU A 98 32.77 -1.00 -8.46
C LEU A 98 31.39 -1.31 -9.04
N GLY A 99 30.33 -1.21 -8.24
CA GLY A 99 28.98 -1.46 -8.71
C GLY A 99 27.95 -1.58 -7.59
N SER A 100 26.76 -2.01 -7.99
CA SER A 100 25.62 -2.22 -7.11
C SER A 100 24.89 -3.52 -7.44
N ALA A 101 24.36 -4.19 -6.42
CA ALA A 101 23.43 -5.29 -6.56
C ALA A 101 22.16 -5.01 -5.76
N SER A 102 21.02 -5.52 -6.24
CA SER A 102 19.75 -5.44 -5.53
C SER A 102 18.97 -6.74 -5.65
N CYS A 103 18.21 -7.07 -4.62
CA CYS A 103 17.21 -8.12 -4.61
C CYS A 103 15.94 -7.59 -3.95
N ALA A 104 14.79 -8.23 -4.14
CA ALA A 104 13.57 -7.86 -3.44
C ALA A 104 12.69 -9.08 -3.21
N GLU A 105 11.93 -9.05 -2.12
CA GLU A 105 10.84 -9.98 -1.84
C GLU A 105 9.54 -9.19 -1.68
N THR A 106 8.41 -9.85 -1.90
CA THR A 106 7.09 -9.25 -1.72
C THR A 106 6.45 -9.78 -0.45
N VAL A 107 5.91 -8.87 0.36
CA VAL A 107 5.12 -9.18 1.55
C VAL A 107 3.70 -8.66 1.32
N GLU A 108 2.74 -9.57 1.39
CA GLU A 108 1.31 -9.25 1.38
C GLU A 108 0.82 -9.14 2.83
N VAL A 109 0.32 -7.96 3.17
CA VAL A 109 -0.25 -7.67 4.48
C VAL A 109 -1.76 -7.58 4.30
N SER A 110 -2.49 -8.58 4.78
CA SER A 110 -3.94 -8.63 4.73
C SER A 110 -4.52 -8.37 6.11
N ASP A 111 -5.51 -7.48 6.19
CA ASP A 111 -6.26 -7.25 7.43
C ASP A 111 -7.60 -8.00 7.33
N PRO A 112 -7.83 -9.07 8.11
CA PRO A 112 -9.10 -9.78 8.11
C PRO A 112 -10.31 -8.91 8.48
N LEU A 113 -10.10 -7.79 9.19
CA LEU A 113 -11.17 -6.82 9.50
C LEU A 113 -11.63 -6.05 8.25
N CYS A 114 -10.80 -6.03 7.21
CA CYS A 114 -11.08 -5.39 5.92
C CYS A 114 -11.62 -6.36 4.87
N GLU A 115 -11.75 -7.64 5.22
CA GLU A 115 -12.43 -8.64 4.41
C GLU A 115 -13.95 -8.58 4.64
N ASP A 116 -14.72 -8.86 3.58
CA ASP A 116 -16.19 -8.98 3.63
C ASP A 116 -16.93 -7.79 4.30
N LEU A 117 -16.41 -6.57 4.13
CA LEU A 117 -17.02 -5.36 4.69
C LEU A 117 -18.48 -5.20 4.23
N GLN A 118 -19.39 -5.17 5.21
CA GLN A 118 -20.81 -4.90 4.98
C GLN A 118 -21.14 -3.46 5.37
N PHE A 119 -21.57 -2.69 4.39
CA PHE A 119 -22.00 -1.32 4.62
C PHE A 119 -23.52 -1.27 4.75
N ALA A 120 -23.99 -0.59 5.79
CA ALA A 120 -25.41 -0.35 5.94
C ALA A 120 -25.90 0.58 4.82
N GLN A 121 -27.01 0.22 4.19
CA GLN A 121 -27.75 1.14 3.32
C GLN A 121 -28.35 2.28 4.15
N VAL A 122 -28.50 3.44 3.53
CA VAL A 122 -29.23 4.58 4.10
C VAL A 122 -30.54 4.79 3.38
N LEU A 123 -31.55 5.28 4.09
CA LEU A 123 -32.86 5.59 3.53
C LEU A 123 -33.07 7.10 3.41
N PHE A 124 -34.08 7.49 2.64
CA PHE A 124 -34.44 8.89 2.48
C PHE A 124 -35.95 9.10 2.64
N PRO A 125 -36.35 10.23 3.26
CA PRO A 125 -37.72 10.71 3.15
C PRO A 125 -38.13 10.95 1.68
N PHE A 126 -39.42 10.91 1.42
CA PHE A 126 -39.98 11.19 0.10
C PHE A 126 -39.59 12.60 -0.38
N GLN A 127 -39.14 12.70 -1.63
CA GLN A 127 -38.64 13.93 -2.28
C GLN A 127 -37.51 14.62 -1.52
N SER A 128 -36.73 13.87 -0.75
CA SER A 128 -35.65 14.42 0.07
C SER A 128 -34.32 13.72 -0.18
N ALA A 129 -33.25 14.49 -0.06
CA ALA A 129 -31.88 14.00 0.06
C ALA A 129 -31.31 14.25 1.48
N VAL A 130 -32.15 14.69 2.42
CA VAL A 130 -31.75 14.90 3.82
C VAL A 130 -31.66 13.56 4.52
N LEU A 131 -30.51 13.29 5.13
CA LEU A 131 -30.23 12.13 5.98
C LEU A 131 -30.80 12.37 7.38
N ASP A 132 -31.47 11.36 7.94
CA ASP A 132 -31.94 11.41 9.33
C ASP A 132 -30.85 10.94 10.31
N GLU A 133 -31.08 11.11 11.61
CA GLU A 133 -30.13 10.73 12.66
C GLU A 133 -29.74 9.25 12.64
N LYS A 134 -30.68 8.36 12.31
CA LYS A 134 -30.43 6.92 12.24
C LYS A 134 -29.55 6.58 11.05
N ASP A 135 -29.79 7.21 9.91
CA ASP A 135 -28.97 7.03 8.70
C ASP A 135 -27.55 7.59 8.91
N LEU A 136 -27.40 8.72 9.62
CA LEU A 136 -26.08 9.26 9.98
C LEU A 136 -25.29 8.28 10.87
N LEU A 137 -25.94 7.65 11.86
CA LEU A 137 -25.29 6.63 12.70
C LEU A 137 -24.88 5.37 11.90
N ALA A 138 -25.64 5.03 10.85
CA ALA A 138 -25.25 3.97 9.92
C ALA A 138 -24.00 4.38 9.13
N LEU A 139 -23.96 5.61 8.62
CA LEU A 139 -22.82 6.15 7.89
C LEU A 139 -21.58 6.34 8.77
N ASP A 140 -21.70 6.62 10.06
CA ASP A 140 -20.56 6.69 10.99
C ASP A 140 -19.81 5.37 11.07
N ARG A 141 -20.56 4.27 11.18
CA ARG A 141 -19.97 2.92 11.21
C ARG A 141 -19.32 2.57 9.88
N ASN A 142 -20.01 2.88 8.79
CA ASN A 142 -19.44 2.71 7.45
C ASN A 142 -18.14 3.52 7.28
N ALA A 143 -18.13 4.79 7.70
CA ALA A 143 -16.98 5.69 7.59
C ALA A 143 -15.79 5.23 8.44
N LEU A 144 -16.05 4.62 9.59
CA LEU A 144 -15.01 3.99 10.42
C LEU A 144 -14.32 2.86 9.66
N SER A 145 -15.08 1.93 9.07
CA SER A 145 -14.53 0.82 8.29
C SER A 145 -13.70 1.31 7.10
N VAL A 146 -14.19 2.31 6.35
CA VAL A 146 -13.43 2.87 5.22
C VAL A 146 -12.15 3.56 5.70
N ARG A 147 -12.16 4.24 6.84
CA ARG A 147 -10.93 4.87 7.36
C ARG A 147 -9.90 3.86 7.85
N GLN A 148 -10.34 2.74 8.45
CA GLN A 148 -9.47 1.66 8.89
C GLN A 148 -8.87 0.92 7.69
N CYS A 149 -9.69 0.62 6.68
CA CYS A 149 -9.28 -0.13 5.51
C CYS A 149 -8.90 0.82 4.37
N SER A 150 -7.69 1.36 4.38
CA SER A 150 -7.20 2.41 3.46
C SER A 150 -7.26 2.02 1.97
N ASN A 151 -7.19 0.73 1.68
CA ASN A 151 -7.28 0.11 0.35
C ASN A 151 -8.73 -0.02 -0.18
N VAL A 152 -9.75 0.21 0.65
CA VAL A 152 -11.16 0.10 0.25
C VAL A 152 -11.66 1.42 -0.32
N CYS A 153 -12.30 1.36 -1.49
CA CYS A 153 -13.00 2.50 -2.06
C CYS A 153 -14.50 2.21 -2.19
N LEU A 154 -15.34 3.24 -2.13
CA LEU A 154 -16.78 3.13 -2.23
C LEU A 154 -17.31 3.71 -3.53
N THR A 155 -18.27 3.02 -4.13
CA THR A 155 -19.26 3.62 -5.03
C THR A 155 -20.58 3.77 -4.28
N ILE A 156 -21.04 5.00 -4.13
CA ILE A 156 -22.30 5.35 -3.49
C ILE A 156 -23.35 5.38 -4.59
N GLN A 157 -24.21 4.37 -4.59
CA GLN A 157 -25.28 4.19 -5.57
C GLN A 157 -26.60 4.61 -4.94
N ALA A 158 -27.21 5.69 -5.43
CA ALA A 158 -28.45 6.21 -4.87
C ALA A 158 -29.62 6.10 -5.85
N TYR A 159 -30.81 5.91 -5.29
CA TYR A 159 -32.03 5.61 -6.02
C TYR A 159 -33.23 6.43 -5.53
N THR A 160 -34.26 6.49 -6.36
CA THR A 160 -35.59 7.01 -6.03
C THR A 160 -36.65 5.91 -6.08
N ASP A 161 -37.81 6.18 -5.49
CA ASP A 161 -39.01 5.39 -5.78
C ASP A 161 -39.67 5.82 -7.10
N ASP A 162 -40.74 5.12 -7.50
CA ASP A 162 -41.50 5.31 -8.74
C ASP A 162 -42.45 6.52 -8.73
N LEU A 163 -42.69 7.14 -7.58
CA LEU A 163 -43.58 8.30 -7.41
C LEU A 163 -42.83 9.62 -7.22
N GLU A 164 -41.51 9.57 -7.05
CA GLU A 164 -40.66 10.76 -6.95
C GLU A 164 -40.46 11.44 -8.31
N THR A 165 -40.36 12.77 -8.28
CA THR A 165 -40.14 13.61 -9.47
C THR A 165 -38.66 13.93 -9.64
N ASP A 166 -38.26 14.28 -10.86
CA ASP A 166 -36.87 14.64 -11.20
C ASP A 166 -35.85 13.60 -10.72
N GLN A 167 -36.20 12.33 -10.87
CA GLN A 167 -35.52 11.19 -10.25
C GLN A 167 -34.01 11.14 -10.50
N ALA A 168 -33.57 11.51 -11.70
CA ALA A 168 -32.14 11.61 -12.01
C ALA A 168 -31.42 12.63 -11.12
N ALA A 169 -31.97 13.84 -10.97
CA ALA A 169 -31.40 14.88 -10.13
C ALA A 169 -31.51 14.52 -8.64
N LEU A 170 -32.65 13.98 -8.20
CA LEU A 170 -32.88 13.61 -6.81
C LEU A 170 -31.97 12.46 -6.37
N SER A 171 -31.82 11.41 -7.18
CA SER A 171 -30.89 10.31 -6.88
C SER A 171 -29.45 10.81 -6.81
N GLN A 172 -29.02 11.73 -7.69
CA GLN A 172 -27.67 12.29 -7.60
C GLN A 172 -27.49 13.10 -6.31
N ALA A 173 -28.46 13.95 -5.95
CA ALA A 173 -28.41 14.71 -4.71
C ALA A 173 -28.31 13.81 -3.46
N ARG A 174 -28.95 12.63 -3.48
CA ARG A 174 -28.82 11.61 -2.42
C ARG A 174 -27.42 11.02 -2.36
N ALA A 175 -26.84 10.65 -3.51
CA ALA A 175 -25.47 10.14 -3.56
C ALA A 175 -24.46 11.19 -3.07
N ASP A 176 -24.65 12.45 -3.47
CA ASP A 176 -23.79 13.57 -3.06
C ASP A 176 -23.91 13.82 -1.55
N ALA A 177 -25.12 13.78 -0.97
CA ALA A 177 -25.31 13.96 0.48
C ALA A 177 -24.56 12.89 1.29
N VAL A 178 -24.56 11.64 0.84
CA VAL A 178 -23.81 10.54 1.48
C VAL A 178 -22.30 10.71 1.28
N GLN A 179 -21.85 11.13 0.09
CA GLN A 179 -20.44 11.44 -0.17
C GLN A 179 -19.97 12.56 0.76
N ASP A 180 -20.68 13.69 0.81
CA ASP A 180 -20.35 14.82 1.67
C ASP A 180 -20.27 14.41 3.15
N TYR A 181 -21.15 13.50 3.58
CA TYR A 181 -21.06 12.93 4.93
C TYR A 181 -19.77 12.14 5.14
N TYR A 182 -19.43 11.20 4.26
CA TYR A 182 -18.17 10.45 4.34
C TYR A 182 -16.94 11.37 4.36
N LEU A 183 -16.94 12.42 3.54
CA LEU A 183 -15.87 13.43 3.52
C LEU A 183 -15.78 14.17 4.86
N SER A 184 -16.91 14.53 5.45
CA SER A 184 -16.95 15.16 6.78
C SER A 184 -16.42 14.25 7.88
N GLN A 185 -16.53 12.93 7.70
CA GLN A 185 -15.97 11.91 8.60
C GLN A 185 -14.49 11.59 8.33
N GLY A 186 -13.87 12.24 7.33
CA GLY A 186 -12.45 12.09 7.01
C GLY A 186 -12.12 11.05 5.95
N VAL A 187 -13.11 10.53 5.22
CA VAL A 187 -12.86 9.71 4.02
C VAL A 187 -12.43 10.62 2.87
N ALA A 188 -11.30 10.30 2.23
CA ALA A 188 -10.82 11.08 1.10
C ALA A 188 -11.82 11.06 -0.08
N ARG A 189 -11.96 12.18 -0.79
CA ARG A 189 -12.88 12.30 -1.95
C ARG A 189 -12.60 11.27 -3.03
N THR A 190 -11.33 10.93 -3.25
CA THR A 190 -10.92 9.89 -4.22
C THR A 190 -11.38 8.48 -3.83
N ARG A 191 -11.80 8.28 -2.58
CA ARG A 191 -12.21 6.98 -2.04
C ARG A 191 -13.71 6.77 -1.93
N ALA A 192 -14.52 7.78 -2.27
CA ALA A 192 -15.97 7.70 -2.19
C ALA A 192 -16.58 8.38 -3.42
N ALA A 193 -16.94 7.61 -4.45
CA ALA A 193 -17.55 8.12 -5.67
C ALA A 193 -19.08 8.16 -5.56
N ALA A 194 -19.71 9.27 -5.94
CA ALA A 194 -21.17 9.44 -5.88
C ALA A 194 -21.82 9.19 -7.24
N GLN A 195 -22.86 8.36 -7.28
CA GLN A 195 -23.62 8.06 -8.49
C GLN A 195 -25.13 7.98 -8.21
N GLY A 196 -25.89 8.93 -8.75
CA GLY A 196 -27.34 8.83 -8.86
C GLY A 196 -27.75 7.90 -10.00
N LEU A 197 -28.59 6.92 -9.71
CA LEU A 197 -29.04 5.90 -10.68
C LEU A 197 -30.50 6.08 -11.10
N GLY A 198 -31.16 7.16 -10.69
CA GLY A 198 -32.57 7.41 -10.96
C GLY A 198 -33.48 6.49 -10.17
N GLN A 199 -34.56 6.01 -10.80
CA GLN A 199 -35.50 5.11 -10.16
C GLN A 199 -34.86 3.77 -9.80
N ASP A 200 -35.16 3.25 -8.62
CA ASP A 200 -34.86 1.86 -8.30
C ASP A 200 -35.62 0.92 -9.26
N PRO A 201 -34.94 -0.05 -9.91
CA PRO A 201 -35.57 -0.98 -10.83
C PRO A 201 -36.68 -1.84 -10.22
N ASN A 202 -36.66 -2.03 -8.90
CA ASN A 202 -37.61 -2.82 -8.14
C ASN A 202 -38.60 -1.94 -7.35
N ALA A 203 -38.59 -0.61 -7.54
CA ALA A 203 -39.56 0.28 -6.91
C ALA A 203 -40.99 -0.14 -7.25
N ASN A 204 -41.80 -0.41 -6.22
CA ASN A 204 -43.20 -0.78 -6.40
C ASN A 204 -44.06 -0.15 -5.30
N SER A 205 -44.52 1.07 -5.57
CA SER A 205 -45.41 1.79 -4.65
C SER A 205 -46.80 1.17 -4.51
N ALA A 206 -47.25 0.35 -5.47
CA ALA A 206 -48.56 -0.31 -5.40
C ALA A 206 -48.66 -1.35 -4.25
N GLY A 207 -47.51 -1.82 -3.74
CA GLY A 207 -47.43 -2.76 -2.62
C GLY A 207 -47.25 -2.12 -1.23
N THR A 208 -47.14 -0.79 -1.12
CA THR A 208 -46.69 -0.12 0.11
C THR A 208 -47.71 0.91 0.59
N PRO A 209 -48.29 0.78 1.81
CA PRO A 209 -49.12 1.83 2.37
C PRO A 209 -48.30 3.10 2.66
N GLY A 210 -48.60 4.24 2.01
CA GLY A 210 -47.93 5.53 2.27
C GLY A 210 -47.55 6.32 1.00
N GLN A 211 -46.65 7.28 1.14
CA GLN A 211 -46.03 8.02 0.01
C GLN A 211 -44.92 7.16 -0.61
N GLY A 212 -45.31 6.17 -1.41
CA GLY A 212 -44.43 5.34 -2.21
C GLY A 212 -43.66 4.21 -1.51
N ASP A 213 -42.78 3.51 -2.23
CA ASP A 213 -41.93 2.43 -1.69
C ASP A 213 -40.70 3.00 -0.96
N PHE A 214 -40.77 3.07 0.37
CA PHE A 214 -39.69 3.60 1.20
C PHE A 214 -38.36 2.83 1.08
N ARG A 215 -38.38 1.57 0.63
CA ARG A 215 -37.17 0.74 0.49
C ARG A 215 -36.39 1.10 -0.78
N ALA A 216 -37.05 1.71 -1.76
CA ALA A 216 -36.45 2.18 -3.01
C ALA A 216 -35.75 3.53 -2.85
N ARG A 217 -36.20 4.37 -1.91
CA ARG A 217 -35.56 5.65 -1.58
C ARG A 217 -34.33 5.43 -0.71
N ARG A 218 -33.23 5.00 -1.32
CA ARG A 218 -32.03 4.60 -0.59
C ARG A 218 -30.74 5.00 -1.29
N ALA A 219 -29.64 4.90 -0.55
CA ALA A 219 -28.31 4.81 -1.13
C ALA A 219 -27.53 3.63 -0.53
N ASP A 220 -26.84 2.92 -1.39
CA ASP A 220 -26.02 1.76 -1.08
C ASP A 220 -24.54 2.15 -1.21
N SER A 221 -23.74 1.85 -0.19
CA SER A 221 -22.28 2.03 -0.24
C SER A 221 -21.64 0.72 -0.67
N VAL A 222 -21.20 0.65 -1.93
CA VAL A 222 -20.66 -0.57 -2.53
C VAL A 222 -19.13 -0.54 -2.49
N PRO A 223 -18.46 -1.48 -1.80
CA PRO A 223 -17.01 -1.54 -1.79
C PRO A 223 -16.46 -1.95 -3.16
N GLY A 224 -15.32 -1.40 -3.50
CA GLY A 224 -14.57 -1.67 -4.72
C GLY A 224 -13.11 -1.27 -4.58
N VAL A 225 -12.34 -1.54 -5.63
CA VAL A 225 -10.90 -1.20 -5.69
C VAL A 225 -10.75 0.30 -5.95
N CYS A 226 -9.79 0.92 -5.27
CA CYS A 226 -9.48 2.32 -5.50
C CYS A 226 -8.93 2.56 -6.91
N PRO A 227 -9.42 3.60 -7.62
CA PRO A 227 -8.86 3.97 -8.92
C PRO A 227 -7.36 4.27 -8.74
N GLN A 228 -6.55 3.65 -9.62
CA GLN A 228 -5.10 3.84 -9.70
C GLN A 228 -4.77 5.22 -10.28
#